data_AF-A0AAE9E7C3-F1
#
_entry.id   AF-A0AAE9E7C3-F1
#
_cell.length_a   1.000
_cell.length_b   1.000
_cell.length_c   1.000
_cell.angle_alpha   90.00
_cell.angle_beta   90.00
_cell.angle_gamma   90.00
#
_symmetry.space_group_name_H-M   'P 1'
#
loop_
_entity.id
_entity.type
_entity.pdbx_description
1 polymer ?
#
loop_
_entity_poly.entity_id
_entity_poly.type
_entity_poly.pdbx_seq_one_letter_code
_entity_poly.pdbx_strand_id
1 'polypeptide(L)'
;MTKDAKNMCKNVETYKASADHLHQALNYMLVENPVTSKHLHEAVRTEPTYRYAGLYMRTYDGVNKKGRKLGSKQDLKEMESLEPVSKVLLQLDAEQEKRVKKQLEHLKPLTKFIGEDYWEYARLRKIYWNALEAYDDAVTLQNKERTEEAERATANAQNWRNECRQKMMVFIEKTINENKGKHAECVLKFRDEAIQFHKSMADSIPAFDVAPDAHSAIQPPK
;
A
#
# COMPACT_ATOMS: atom_id res chain seq x y z
N MET A 1 32.17 10.40 -8.25
CA MET A 1 30.80 10.73 -8.71
C MET A 1 30.63 12.25 -8.80
N THR A 2 30.04 12.78 -9.88
CA THR A 2 29.82 14.22 -10.04
C THR A 2 28.79 14.77 -9.04
N LYS A 3 28.82 16.08 -8.75
CA LYS A 3 27.91 16.73 -7.79
C LYS A 3 26.45 16.54 -8.18
N ASP A 4 26.12 16.72 -9.46
CA ASP A 4 24.75 16.61 -9.95
C ASP A 4 24.21 15.18 -9.83
N ALA A 5 25.02 14.18 -10.17
CA ALA A 5 24.65 12.78 -10.00
C ALA A 5 24.45 12.40 -8.52
N LYS A 6 25.32 12.90 -7.62
CA LYS A 6 25.13 12.76 -6.16
C LYS A 6 23.82 13.34 -5.68
N ASN A 7 23.47 14.54 -6.13
CA ASN A 7 22.23 15.20 -5.73
C ASN A 7 21.01 14.43 -6.25
N MET A 8 21.02 14.00 -7.51
CA MET A 8 19.91 13.22 -8.07
C MET A 8 19.72 11.88 -7.37
N CYS A 9 20.81 11.12 -7.14
CA CYS A 9 20.73 9.89 -6.36
C CYS A 9 20.14 10.14 -4.97
N LYS A 10 20.64 11.16 -4.24
CA LYS A 10 20.12 11.50 -2.90
C LYS A 10 18.62 11.83 -2.91
N ASN A 11 18.15 12.53 -3.95
CA ASN A 11 16.74 12.83 -4.10
C ASN A 11 15.90 11.57 -4.33
N VAL A 12 16.41 10.62 -5.12
CA VAL A 12 15.74 9.32 -5.32
C VAL A 12 15.68 8.53 -4.02
N GLU A 13 16.77 8.46 -3.24
CA GLU A 13 16.77 7.76 -1.95
C GLU A 13 15.75 8.36 -0.97
N THR A 14 15.74 9.69 -0.85
CA THR A 14 14.77 10.40 0.00
C THR A 14 13.35 10.12 -0.47
N TYR A 15 13.11 10.18 -1.77
CA TYR A 15 11.80 9.94 -2.35
C TYR A 15 11.34 8.49 -2.12
N LYS A 16 12.25 7.52 -2.28
CA LYS A 16 11.98 6.11 -2.02
C LYS A 16 11.58 5.85 -0.58
N ALA A 17 12.30 6.41 0.39
CA ALA A 17 11.96 6.25 1.81
C ALA A 17 10.55 6.76 2.12
N SER A 18 10.20 7.95 1.60
CA SER A 18 8.85 8.51 1.75
C SER A 18 7.77 7.67 1.08
N ALA A 19 8.03 7.19 -0.14
CA ALA A 19 7.09 6.35 -0.89
C ALA A 19 6.85 5.00 -0.19
N ASP A 20 7.89 4.38 0.37
CA ASP A 20 7.79 3.13 1.15
C ASP A 20 6.92 3.32 2.39
N HIS A 21 7.23 4.33 3.20
CA HIS A 21 6.47 4.58 4.42
C HIS A 21 5.00 4.84 4.12
N LEU A 22 4.73 5.63 3.07
CA LEU A 22 3.37 5.90 2.64
C LEU A 22 2.66 4.63 2.14
N HIS A 23 3.31 3.84 1.28
CA HIS A 23 2.74 2.60 0.75
C HIS A 23 2.44 1.59 1.87
N GLN A 24 3.37 1.41 2.81
CA GLN A 24 3.17 0.53 3.98
C GLN A 24 2.03 1.01 4.86
N ALA A 25 1.94 2.31 5.15
CA ALA A 25 0.85 2.89 5.94
C ALA A 25 -0.51 2.70 5.26
N LEU A 26 -0.59 2.91 3.95
CA LEU A 26 -1.83 2.73 3.19
C LEU A 26 -2.26 1.27 3.15
N ASN A 27 -1.34 0.32 2.98
CA ASN A 27 -1.65 -1.11 3.05
C ASN A 27 -2.08 -1.53 4.46
N TYR A 28 -1.45 -1.00 5.51
CA TYR A 28 -1.85 -1.26 6.88
C TYR A 28 -3.28 -0.79 7.14
N MET A 29 -3.66 0.39 6.66
CA MET A 29 -5.01 0.94 6.84
C MET A 29 -6.12 0.12 6.16
N LEU A 30 -5.80 -0.78 5.23
CA LEU A 30 -6.79 -1.64 4.57
C LEU A 30 -7.28 -2.81 5.43
N VAL A 31 -6.41 -3.32 6.31
CA VAL A 31 -6.65 -4.56 7.07
C VAL A 31 -6.35 -4.43 8.56
N GLU A 32 -5.63 -3.38 8.97
CA GLU A 32 -5.20 -3.10 10.36
C GLU A 32 -4.44 -4.26 11.02
N ASN A 33 -3.90 -5.17 10.20
CA ASN A 33 -3.16 -6.34 10.60
C ASN A 33 -1.74 -6.28 9.99
N PRO A 34 -0.69 -6.26 10.82
CA PRO A 34 0.69 -6.08 10.34
C PRO A 34 1.24 -7.27 9.55
N VAL A 35 0.66 -8.47 9.69
CA VAL A 35 1.07 -9.66 8.94
C VAL A 35 0.38 -9.66 7.58
N THR A 36 -0.94 -9.45 7.56
CA THR A 36 -1.72 -9.43 6.32
C THR A 36 -1.31 -8.27 5.42
N SER A 37 -1.11 -7.07 5.97
CA SER A 37 -0.82 -5.85 5.22
C SER A 37 0.45 -5.96 4.35
N LYS A 38 1.46 -6.68 4.82
CA LYS A 38 2.72 -6.91 4.09
C LYS A 38 2.51 -7.70 2.80
N HIS A 39 1.52 -8.58 2.76
CA HIS A 39 1.27 -9.47 1.62
C HIS A 39 0.11 -9.02 0.73
N LEU A 40 -0.53 -7.88 1.03
CA LEU A 40 -1.67 -7.41 0.25
C LEU A 40 -1.35 -7.12 -1.23
N HIS A 41 -0.10 -6.75 -1.51
CA HIS A 41 0.36 -6.52 -2.87
C HIS A 41 0.52 -7.81 -3.68
N GLU A 42 0.61 -8.98 -3.02
CA GLU A 42 0.77 -10.30 -3.64
C GLU A 42 -0.57 -11.06 -3.69
N ALA A 43 -1.35 -10.97 -2.61
CA ALA A 43 -2.63 -11.63 -2.48
C ALA A 43 -3.61 -10.72 -1.74
N VAL A 44 -4.72 -10.40 -2.40
CA VAL A 44 -5.81 -9.65 -1.77
C VAL A 44 -6.38 -10.48 -0.63
N ARG A 45 -6.31 -9.93 0.58
CA ARG A 45 -6.88 -10.52 1.79
C ARG A 45 -7.64 -9.45 2.56
N THR A 46 -8.74 -9.85 3.17
CA THR A 46 -9.52 -9.01 4.08
C THR A 46 -9.69 -9.74 5.40
N GLU A 47 -9.86 -8.98 6.47
CA GLU A 47 -10.20 -9.57 7.77
C GLU A 47 -11.62 -10.16 7.69
N PRO A 48 -11.82 -11.44 8.03
CA PRO A 48 -13.08 -12.16 7.82
C PRO A 48 -14.14 -11.87 8.91
N THR A 49 -14.00 -10.79 9.67
CA THR A 49 -14.80 -10.51 10.87
C THR A 49 -16.29 -10.37 10.55
N TYR A 50 -16.63 -9.59 9.52
CA TYR A 50 -18.02 -9.44 9.07
C TYR A 50 -18.61 -10.76 8.57
N ARG A 51 -17.83 -11.54 7.80
CA ARG A 51 -18.22 -12.87 7.34
C ARG A 51 -18.52 -13.81 8.50
N TYR A 52 -17.63 -13.90 9.47
CA TYR A 52 -17.80 -14.78 10.63
C TYR A 52 -18.99 -14.35 11.49
N ALA A 53 -19.17 -13.05 11.73
CA ALA A 53 -20.33 -12.54 12.46
C ALA A 53 -21.64 -12.85 11.72
N GLY A 54 -21.70 -12.61 10.41
CA GLY A 54 -22.89 -12.88 9.59
C GLY A 54 -23.25 -14.36 9.55
N LEU A 55 -22.25 -15.24 9.38
CA LEU A 55 -22.45 -16.69 9.41
C LEU A 55 -22.92 -17.18 10.78
N TYR A 56 -22.33 -16.65 11.86
CA TYR A 56 -22.73 -16.98 13.22
C TYR A 56 -24.20 -16.61 13.49
N MET A 57 -24.63 -15.40 13.12
CA MET A 57 -26.03 -14.96 13.26
C MET A 57 -26.99 -15.83 12.46
N ARG A 58 -26.61 -16.22 11.23
CA ARG A 58 -27.39 -17.14 10.41
C ARG A 58 -27.52 -18.52 11.06
N THR A 59 -26.45 -19.07 11.62
CA THR A 59 -26.49 -20.36 12.33
C THR A 59 -27.38 -20.28 13.57
N TYR A 60 -27.25 -19.20 14.36
CA TYR A 60 -28.07 -18.99 15.55
C TYR A 60 -29.56 -18.88 15.23
N ASP A 61 -29.92 -18.09 14.22
CA ASP A 61 -31.30 -17.95 13.71
C ASP A 61 -31.88 -19.29 13.26
N GLY A 62 -31.09 -20.10 12.56
CA GLY A 62 -31.48 -21.45 12.14
C GLY A 62 -31.70 -22.43 13.30
N VAL A 63 -30.95 -22.32 14.41
CA VAL A 63 -31.16 -23.12 15.63
C VAL A 63 -32.43 -22.68 16.35
N ASN A 64 -32.66 -21.37 16.46
CA ASN A 64 -33.83 -20.80 17.11
C ASN A 64 -35.14 -21.18 16.37
N LYS A 65 -35.15 -21.08 15.03
CA LYS A 65 -36.28 -21.49 14.17
C LYS A 65 -36.63 -22.98 14.26
N LYS A 66 -35.68 -23.84 14.64
CA LYS A 66 -35.91 -25.28 14.85
C LYS A 66 -36.49 -25.62 16.24
N GLY A 67 -36.97 -24.63 16.99
CA GLY A 67 -37.67 -24.85 18.27
C GLY A 67 -36.75 -25.07 19.47
N ARG A 68 -35.42 -24.99 19.32
CA ARG A 68 -34.49 -24.88 20.45
C ARG A 68 -34.48 -23.44 20.94
N LYS A 69 -35.58 -22.99 21.54
CA LYS A 69 -35.69 -21.67 22.17
C LYS A 69 -34.69 -21.61 23.34
N LEU A 70 -33.57 -20.92 23.15
CA LEU A 70 -32.57 -20.64 24.19
C LEU A 70 -33.00 -19.48 25.11
N GLY A 71 -34.31 -19.35 25.36
CA GLY A 71 -34.85 -18.43 26.37
C GLY A 71 -34.82 -19.09 27.74
N SER A 72 -34.61 -18.30 28.80
CA SER A 72 -34.88 -18.76 30.16
C SER A 72 -36.32 -19.28 30.22
N LYS A 73 -36.58 -20.31 31.05
CA LYS A 73 -37.90 -20.96 31.19
C LYS A 73 -39.08 -20.00 31.51
N GLN A 74 -38.82 -18.71 31.71
CA GLN A 74 -39.76 -17.72 32.20
C GLN A 74 -40.33 -16.78 31.13
N ASP A 75 -39.71 -16.62 29.95
CA ASP A 75 -40.26 -15.76 28.88
C ASP A 75 -40.08 -16.39 27.48
N LEU A 76 -41.12 -17.08 27.00
CA LEU A 76 -41.18 -17.76 25.70
C LEU A 76 -41.46 -16.81 24.51
N LYS A 77 -41.05 -15.54 24.58
CA LYS A 77 -41.17 -14.63 23.42
C LYS A 77 -40.38 -15.22 22.25
N GLU A 78 -41.01 -15.30 21.08
CA GLU A 78 -40.27 -15.59 19.85
C GLU A 78 -39.18 -14.53 19.71
N MET A 79 -37.92 -14.96 19.72
CA MET A 79 -36.83 -14.04 19.40
C MET A 79 -37.00 -13.59 17.96
N GLU A 80 -36.87 -12.29 17.73
CA GLU A 80 -36.91 -11.69 16.40
C GLU A 80 -35.86 -12.33 15.48
N SER A 81 -36.21 -12.44 14.19
CA SER A 81 -35.33 -13.03 13.18
C SER A 81 -34.02 -12.25 13.09
N LEU A 82 -32.88 -12.94 13.19
CA LEU A 82 -31.56 -12.31 12.97
C LEU A 82 -31.17 -12.28 11.49
N GLU A 83 -32.05 -12.75 10.61
CA GLU A 83 -31.81 -12.77 9.16
C GLU A 83 -31.41 -11.39 8.59
N PRO A 84 -32.09 -10.27 8.92
CA PRO A 84 -31.73 -8.95 8.42
C PRO A 84 -30.29 -8.56 8.80
N VAL A 85 -29.91 -8.77 10.07
CA VAL A 85 -28.57 -8.48 10.58
C VAL A 85 -27.52 -9.36 9.86
N SER A 86 -27.81 -10.65 9.67
CA SER A 86 -26.90 -11.55 8.94
C SER A 86 -26.67 -11.09 7.49
N LYS A 87 -27.71 -10.61 6.81
CA LYS A 87 -27.63 -10.11 5.43
C LYS A 87 -26.79 -8.85 5.35
N VAL A 88 -27.02 -7.90 6.27
CA VAL A 88 -26.21 -6.66 6.36
C VAL A 88 -24.74 -7.02 6.57
N LEU A 89 -24.40 -7.86 7.56
CA LEU A 89 -23.01 -8.25 7.83
C LEU A 89 -22.32 -8.88 6.61
N LEU A 90 -23.00 -9.78 5.88
CA LEU A 90 -22.44 -10.37 4.67
C LEU A 90 -22.31 -9.36 3.51
N GLN A 91 -23.18 -8.36 3.44
CA GLN A 91 -23.06 -7.26 2.47
C GLN A 91 -21.89 -6.34 2.81
N LEU A 92 -21.70 -6.01 4.09
CA LEU A 92 -20.54 -5.23 4.55
C LEU A 92 -19.22 -5.96 4.26
N ASP A 93 -19.17 -7.29 4.42
CA ASP A 93 -18.01 -8.12 4.03
C ASP A 93 -17.68 -7.97 2.54
N ALA A 94 -18.70 -8.08 1.68
CA ALA A 94 -18.53 -7.96 0.23
C ALA A 94 -18.05 -6.56 -0.19
N GLU A 95 -18.59 -5.49 0.41
CA GLU A 95 -18.13 -4.13 0.12
C GLU A 95 -16.72 -3.85 0.66
N GLN A 96 -16.34 -4.41 1.82
CA GLN A 96 -14.97 -4.33 2.31
C GLN A 96 -14.00 -5.03 1.34
N GLU A 97 -14.34 -6.22 0.85
CA GLU A 97 -13.50 -6.93 -0.13
C GLU A 97 -13.35 -6.15 -1.44
N LYS A 98 -14.45 -5.57 -1.93
CA LYS A 98 -14.45 -4.73 -3.14
C LYS A 98 -13.61 -3.46 -2.98
N ARG A 99 -13.74 -2.76 -1.84
CA ARG A 99 -12.93 -1.61 -1.48
C ARG A 99 -11.44 -1.96 -1.49
N VAL A 100 -11.04 -3.02 -0.78
CA VAL A 100 -9.62 -3.41 -0.67
C VAL A 100 -9.04 -3.70 -2.05
N LYS A 101 -9.74 -4.46 -2.91
CA LYS A 101 -9.31 -4.70 -4.30
C LYS A 101 -9.09 -3.40 -5.07
N LYS A 102 -10.07 -2.49 -5.04
CA LYS A 102 -10.00 -1.24 -5.81
C LYS A 102 -8.94 -0.27 -5.27
N GLN A 103 -8.77 -0.19 -3.97
CA GLN A 103 -7.72 0.61 -3.36
C GLN A 103 -6.32 0.08 -3.68
N LEU A 104 -6.11 -1.25 -3.68
CA LEU A 104 -4.84 -1.86 -4.11
C LEU A 104 -4.57 -1.60 -5.61
N GLU A 105 -5.59 -1.66 -6.45
CA GLU A 105 -5.49 -1.28 -7.87
C GLU A 105 -5.05 0.17 -8.05
N HIS A 106 -5.60 1.09 -7.25
CA HIS A 106 -5.16 2.47 -7.24
C HIS A 106 -3.70 2.62 -6.80
N LEU A 107 -3.19 1.81 -5.87
CA LEU A 107 -1.80 1.89 -5.40
C LEU A 107 -0.75 1.30 -6.36
N LYS A 108 -1.16 0.69 -7.48
CA LYS A 108 -0.23 0.10 -8.47
C LYS A 108 0.94 1.00 -8.88
N PRO A 109 0.79 2.33 -9.11
CA PRO A 109 1.92 3.18 -9.42
C PRO A 109 2.99 3.21 -8.33
N LEU A 110 2.58 3.29 -7.05
CA LEU A 110 3.52 3.23 -5.92
C LEU A 110 4.14 1.84 -5.77
N THR A 111 3.33 0.78 -5.89
CA THR A 111 3.83 -0.60 -5.84
C THR A 111 4.88 -0.85 -6.92
N LYS A 112 4.64 -0.39 -8.15
CA LYS A 112 5.60 -0.50 -9.25
C LYS A 112 6.87 0.30 -8.97
N PHE A 113 6.75 1.55 -8.50
CA PHE A 113 7.92 2.35 -8.19
C PHE A 113 8.83 1.67 -7.15
N ILE A 114 8.23 1.12 -6.09
CA ILE A 114 8.94 0.47 -4.98
C ILE A 114 9.51 -0.89 -5.40
N GLY A 115 8.75 -1.68 -6.16
CA GLY A 115 9.07 -3.06 -6.51
C GLY A 115 9.90 -3.23 -7.79
N GLU A 116 9.89 -2.26 -8.70
CA GLU A 116 10.53 -2.38 -10.02
C GLU A 116 11.45 -1.19 -10.30
N ASP A 117 10.88 0.02 -10.44
CA ASP A 117 11.62 1.17 -10.99
C ASP A 117 12.78 1.58 -10.07
N TYR A 118 12.60 1.50 -8.75
CA TYR A 118 13.68 1.76 -7.79
C TYR A 118 14.82 0.74 -7.91
N TRP A 119 14.52 -0.54 -8.08
CA TRP A 119 15.55 -1.58 -8.19
C TRP A 119 16.35 -1.44 -9.48
N GLU A 120 15.70 -1.04 -10.57
CA GLU A 120 16.38 -0.72 -11.82
C GLU A 120 17.29 0.51 -11.66
N TYR A 121 16.83 1.57 -10.98
CA TYR A 121 17.69 2.68 -10.60
C TYR A 121 18.88 2.23 -9.74
N ALA A 122 18.67 1.38 -8.73
CA ALA A 122 19.73 0.89 -7.85
C ALA A 122 20.78 0.08 -8.63
N ARG A 123 20.34 -0.72 -9.60
CA ARG A 123 21.20 -1.44 -10.55
C ARG A 123 22.03 -0.47 -11.39
N LEU A 124 21.41 0.55 -11.98
CA LEU A 124 22.11 1.57 -12.79
C LEU A 124 23.11 2.37 -11.96
N ARG A 125 22.76 2.72 -10.71
CA ARG A 125 23.66 3.38 -9.76
C ARG A 125 24.88 2.52 -9.45
N LYS A 126 24.70 1.21 -9.25
CA LYS A 126 25.81 0.27 -9.03
C LYS A 126 26.72 0.18 -10.26
N ILE A 127 26.15 0.10 -11.46
CA ILE A 127 26.94 0.08 -12.71
C ILE A 127 27.76 1.36 -12.85
N TYR A 128 27.17 2.52 -12.57
CA TYR A 128 27.89 3.78 -12.60
C TYR A 128 29.00 3.84 -11.55
N TRP A 129 28.76 3.30 -10.35
CA TRP A 129 29.80 3.18 -9.33
C TRP A 129 31.00 2.36 -9.81
N ASN A 130 30.76 1.19 -10.39
CA ASN A 130 31.83 0.37 -10.96
C ASN A 130 32.59 1.09 -12.09
N ALA A 131 31.90 1.90 -12.89
CA ALA A 131 32.53 2.71 -13.93
C ALA A 131 33.38 3.88 -13.38
N LEU A 132 33.10 4.35 -12.16
CA LEU A 132 33.97 5.30 -11.47
C LEU A 132 35.25 4.62 -10.99
N GLU A 133 35.13 3.45 -10.36
CA GLU A 133 36.29 2.68 -9.89
C GLU A 133 37.22 2.30 -11.04
N ALA A 134 36.67 1.76 -12.14
CA ALA A 134 37.47 1.40 -13.31
C ALA A 134 38.18 2.61 -13.97
N TYR A 135 37.56 3.80 -13.91
CA TYR A 135 38.19 5.02 -14.40
C TYR A 135 39.33 5.47 -13.48
N ASP A 136 39.13 5.42 -12.16
CA ASP A 136 40.17 5.79 -11.19
C ASP A 136 41.37 4.82 -11.27
N ASP A 137 41.13 3.53 -11.51
CA ASP A 137 42.17 2.53 -11.78
C ASP A 137 42.93 2.81 -13.08
N ALA A 138 42.21 3.13 -14.17
CA ALA A 138 42.82 3.44 -15.46
C ALA A 138 43.69 4.71 -15.40
N VAL A 139 43.23 5.77 -14.72
CA VAL A 139 44.01 7.00 -14.48
C VAL A 139 45.27 6.67 -13.66
N THR A 140 45.16 5.80 -12.66
CA THR A 140 46.30 5.37 -11.86
C THR A 140 47.35 4.65 -12.71
N LEU A 141 46.92 3.76 -13.62
CA LEU A 141 47.80 3.07 -14.57
C LEU A 141 48.44 4.02 -15.59
N GLN A 142 47.65 4.95 -16.16
CA GLN A 142 48.16 5.96 -17.09
C GLN A 142 49.28 6.81 -16.46
N ASN A 143 49.10 7.22 -15.21
CA ASN A 143 50.12 7.99 -14.48
C ASN A 143 51.39 7.18 -14.19
N LYS A 144 51.28 5.86 -14.02
CA LYS A 144 52.41 4.95 -13.76
C LYS A 144 53.19 4.60 -15.03
N GLU A 145 52.50 4.18 -16.07
CA GLU A 145 53.11 3.59 -17.27
C GLU A 145 53.36 4.62 -18.38
N ARG A 146 52.48 5.63 -18.49
CA ARG A 146 52.58 6.72 -19.49
C ARG A 146 52.74 6.22 -20.94
N THR A 147 52.09 5.10 -21.25
CA THR A 147 52.07 4.47 -22.58
C THR A 147 50.83 4.90 -23.37
N GLU A 148 50.89 4.83 -24.71
CA GLU A 148 49.71 5.07 -25.57
C GLU A 148 48.55 4.12 -25.24
N GLU A 149 48.85 2.89 -24.84
CA GLU A 149 47.84 1.89 -24.45
C GLU A 149 47.11 2.30 -23.17
N ALA A 150 47.84 2.82 -22.17
CA ALA A 150 47.25 3.32 -20.93
C ALA A 150 46.44 4.62 -21.15
N GLU A 151 46.85 5.47 -22.10
CA GLU A 151 46.06 6.63 -22.53
C GLU A 151 44.74 6.20 -23.19
N ARG A 152 44.79 5.23 -24.12
CA ARG A 152 43.58 4.67 -24.75
C ARG A 152 42.65 4.01 -23.73
N ALA A 153 43.19 3.24 -22.79
CA ALA A 153 42.41 2.60 -21.73
C ALA A 153 41.69 3.63 -20.86
N THR A 154 42.36 4.73 -20.50
CA THR A 154 41.77 5.82 -19.72
C THR A 154 40.67 6.54 -20.48
N ALA A 155 40.88 6.83 -21.78
CA ALA A 155 39.86 7.43 -22.63
C ALA A 155 38.61 6.54 -22.74
N ASN A 156 38.80 5.23 -22.93
CA ASN A 156 37.69 4.26 -22.96
C ASN A 156 36.93 4.21 -21.64
N ALA A 157 37.64 4.16 -20.50
CA ALA A 157 37.03 4.16 -19.17
C ALA A 157 36.26 5.47 -18.91
N GLN A 158 36.79 6.62 -19.36
CA GLN A 158 36.10 7.91 -19.25
C GLN A 158 34.79 7.93 -20.05
N ASN A 159 34.81 7.41 -21.28
CA ASN A 159 33.61 7.31 -22.12
C ASN A 159 32.57 6.42 -21.47
N TRP A 160 32.95 5.22 -21.03
CA TRP A 160 32.05 4.30 -20.34
C TRP A 160 31.43 4.92 -19.08
N ARG A 161 32.24 5.58 -18.24
CA ARG A 161 31.78 6.33 -17.06
C ARG A 161 30.73 7.39 -17.43
N ASN A 162 30.97 8.15 -18.51
CA ASN A 162 30.05 9.20 -18.96
C ASN A 162 28.73 8.62 -19.48
N GLU A 163 28.78 7.51 -20.22
CA GLU A 163 27.59 6.79 -20.69
C GLU A 163 26.76 6.24 -19.54
N CYS A 164 27.39 5.58 -18.56
CA CYS A 164 26.72 5.06 -17.38
C CYS A 164 26.04 6.17 -16.58
N ARG A 165 26.74 7.31 -16.39
CA ARG A 165 26.16 8.50 -15.76
C ARG A 165 24.92 8.97 -16.53
N GLN A 166 25.02 9.12 -17.86
CA GLN A 166 23.91 9.61 -18.67
C GLN A 166 22.70 8.67 -18.63
N LYS A 167 22.92 7.35 -18.77
CA LYS A 167 21.87 6.33 -18.69
C LYS A 167 21.12 6.40 -17.36
N MET A 168 21.86 6.48 -16.24
CA MET A 168 21.27 6.62 -14.91
C MET A 168 20.46 7.91 -14.78
N MET A 169 21.01 9.05 -15.21
CA MET A 169 20.34 10.36 -15.07
C MET A 169 19.06 10.43 -15.91
N VAL A 170 19.09 9.92 -17.14
CA VAL A 170 17.91 9.85 -18.02
C VAL A 170 16.85 8.94 -17.42
N PHE A 171 17.23 7.81 -16.82
CA PHE A 171 16.28 6.91 -16.16
C PHE A 171 15.60 7.59 -14.97
N ILE A 172 16.36 8.29 -14.11
CA ILE A 172 15.78 9.02 -12.98
C ILE A 172 14.78 10.06 -13.48
N GLU A 173 15.11 10.81 -14.53
CA GLU A 173 14.23 11.85 -15.04
C GLU A 173 12.93 11.27 -15.61
N LYS A 174 13.05 10.33 -16.57
CA LYS A 174 11.91 9.81 -17.32
C LYS A 174 11.04 8.84 -16.53
N THR A 175 11.67 8.00 -15.70
CA THR A 175 10.95 6.93 -15.02
C THR A 175 10.52 7.33 -13.62
N ILE A 176 11.31 8.16 -12.92
CA ILE A 176 11.01 8.52 -11.52
C ILE A 176 10.38 9.92 -11.44
N ASN A 177 11.03 10.95 -11.99
CA ASN A 177 10.60 12.33 -11.82
C ASN A 177 9.29 12.63 -12.58
N GLU A 178 9.20 12.24 -13.86
CA GLU A 178 7.99 12.44 -14.66
C GLU A 178 6.76 11.69 -14.10
N ASN A 179 6.96 10.57 -13.41
CA ASN A 179 5.86 9.79 -12.83
C ASN A 179 5.43 10.25 -11.43
N LYS A 180 6.08 11.24 -10.81
CA LYS A 180 5.67 11.77 -9.48
C LYS A 180 4.21 12.21 -9.44
N GLY A 181 3.71 12.80 -10.53
CA GLY A 181 2.30 13.17 -10.66
C GLY A 181 1.37 11.97 -10.53
N LYS A 182 1.71 10.84 -11.19
CA LYS A 182 0.93 9.59 -11.10
C LYS A 182 1.00 8.98 -9.70
N HIS A 183 2.15 9.06 -9.02
CA HIS A 183 2.27 8.60 -7.64
C HIS A 183 1.37 9.42 -6.69
N ALA A 184 1.28 10.74 -6.87
CA ALA A 184 0.38 11.58 -6.09
C ALA A 184 -1.10 11.29 -6.41
N GLU A 185 -1.44 11.19 -7.70
CA GLU A 185 -2.80 10.90 -8.16
C GLU A 185 -3.34 9.57 -7.62
N CYS A 186 -2.46 8.57 -7.51
CA CYS A 186 -2.83 7.26 -6.99
C CYS A 186 -3.30 7.32 -5.53
N VAL A 187 -2.70 8.18 -4.72
CA VAL A 187 -3.07 8.42 -3.32
C VAL A 187 -4.39 9.20 -3.22
N LEU A 188 -4.63 10.15 -4.12
CA LEU A 188 -5.89 10.87 -4.20
C LEU A 188 -7.05 9.94 -4.58
N LYS A 189 -6.85 9.07 -5.56
CA LYS A 189 -7.81 8.02 -5.94
C LYS A 189 -8.08 7.05 -4.79
N PHE A 190 -7.03 6.67 -4.05
CA PHE A 190 -7.17 5.86 -2.84
C PHE A 190 -8.09 6.55 -1.81
N ARG A 191 -7.89 7.85 -1.54
CA ARG A 191 -8.72 8.64 -0.62
C ARG A 191 -10.18 8.68 -1.08
N ASP A 192 -10.41 8.96 -2.35
CA ASP A 192 -11.78 9.10 -2.89
C ASP A 192 -12.54 7.78 -2.79
N GLU A 193 -11.86 6.65 -3.00
CA GLU A 193 -12.44 5.32 -2.77
C GLU A 193 -12.78 5.08 -1.30
N ALA A 194 -11.97 5.57 -0.35
CA ALA A 194 -12.28 5.45 1.08
C ALA A 194 -13.58 6.21 1.43
N ILE A 195 -13.75 7.42 0.87
CA ILE A 195 -14.96 8.22 1.06
C ILE A 195 -16.18 7.48 0.49
N GLN A 196 -16.05 6.93 -0.72
CA GLN A 196 -17.14 6.20 -1.36
C GLN A 196 -17.52 4.94 -0.59
N PHE A 197 -16.53 4.20 -0.08
CA PHE A 197 -16.76 3.04 0.77
C PHE A 197 -17.57 3.40 2.02
N HIS A 198 -17.19 4.44 2.76
CA HIS A 198 -17.93 4.85 3.96
C HIS A 198 -19.37 5.27 3.67
N LYS A 199 -19.63 5.89 2.51
CA LYS A 199 -21.00 6.18 2.05
C LYS A 199 -21.78 4.88 1.80
N SER A 200 -21.22 3.95 1.03
CA SER A 200 -21.86 2.66 0.74
C SER A 200 -22.12 1.81 1.99
N MET A 201 -21.22 1.87 2.97
CA MET A 201 -21.42 1.22 4.27
C MET A 201 -22.58 1.85 5.05
N ALA A 202 -22.66 3.18 5.10
CA ALA A 202 -23.75 3.90 5.76
C ALA A 202 -25.12 3.58 5.12
N ASP A 203 -25.19 3.55 3.79
CA ASP A 203 -26.40 3.19 3.06
C ASP A 203 -26.85 1.73 3.30
N SER A 204 -25.90 0.84 3.63
CA SER A 204 -26.15 -0.58 3.88
C SER A 204 -26.61 -0.87 5.31
N ILE A 205 -26.36 0.03 6.26
CA ILE A 205 -26.76 -0.13 7.65
C ILE A 205 -28.15 0.51 7.80
N PRO A 206 -29.20 -0.27 8.12
CA PRO A 206 -30.51 0.30 8.37
C PRO A 206 -30.41 1.35 9.47
N ALA A 207 -31.11 2.48 9.31
CA ALA A 207 -31.36 3.38 10.43
C ALA A 207 -32.16 2.58 11.47
N PHE A 208 -31.49 2.15 12.53
CA PHE A 208 -32.19 1.73 13.73
C PHE A 208 -32.74 3.01 14.32
N ASP A 209 -34.03 3.29 14.10
CA ASP A 209 -34.76 4.32 14.82
C ASP A 209 -34.80 3.93 16.31
N VAL A 210 -33.67 4.10 16.99
CA VAL A 210 -33.66 4.23 18.42
C VAL A 210 -34.10 5.65 18.65
N ALA A 211 -35.41 5.85 18.83
CA ALA A 211 -35.89 7.06 19.49
C ALA A 211 -35.00 7.24 20.73
N PRO A 212 -34.34 8.40 20.91
CA PRO A 212 -33.50 8.60 22.08
C PRO A 212 -34.41 8.54 23.30
N ASP A 213 -34.43 7.40 23.99
CA ASP A 213 -35.00 7.32 25.32
C ASP A 213 -34.20 8.28 26.18
N ALA A 214 -34.77 9.46 26.39
CA ALA A 214 -34.22 10.57 27.16
C ALA A 214 -34.23 10.27 28.66
N HIS A 215 -33.74 9.11 29.05
CA HIS A 215 -33.42 8.76 30.42
C HIS A 215 -31.93 8.44 30.51
N SER A 216 -31.12 9.49 30.40
CA SER A 216 -29.76 9.47 30.94
C SER A 216 -29.86 9.12 32.43
N ALA A 217 -29.50 7.88 32.78
CA ALA A 217 -29.46 7.38 34.16
C ALA A 217 -28.32 7.99 34.99
N ILE A 218 -27.58 8.96 34.44
CA ILE A 218 -26.49 9.64 35.12
C ILE A 218 -26.93 11.09 35.35
N GLN A 219 -27.50 11.34 36.53
CA GLN A 219 -27.59 12.70 37.04
C GLN A 219 -26.21 13.11 37.58
N PRO A 220 -25.73 14.33 37.27
CA PRO A 220 -24.47 14.82 37.84
C PRO A 220 -24.59 14.94 39.37
N PRO A 221 -23.49 14.73 40.10
CA PRO A 221 -23.48 14.79 41.56
C PRO A 221 -23.82 16.20 42.05
N LYS A 222 -24.53 16.26 43.17
CA LYS A 222 -24.91 17.51 43.88
C LYS A 222 -23.70 18.21 44.48
#